data_AF-G4RKB6-F1
#
_entry.id   AF-G4RKB6-F1
#
_cell.length_a   1.000
_cell.length_b   1.000
_cell.length_c   1.000
_cell.angle_alpha   90.00
_cell.angle_beta   90.00
_cell.angle_gamma   90.00
#
_symmetry.space_group_name_H-M   'P 1'
#
loop_
_entity.id
_entity.type
_entity.pdbx_description
1 polymer ?
#
loop_
_entity_poly.entity_id
_entity_poly.type
_entity_poly.pdbx_seq_one_letter_code
_entity_poly.pdbx_strand_id
1 'polypeptide(L)' 'MIAVLGANARGLPGIREIKSLDELASWELLVVVGDRDLAERVGAAFFTREEWNRFLEVYAAELTKESSRRIDQPPAP' A
#
# COMPACT_ATOMS: atom_id res chain seq x y z
N MET A 1 -7.98 3.33 -0.27
CA MET A 1 -6.84 3.10 -1.19
C MET A 1 -5.64 3.77 -0.58
N ILE A 2 -4.45 3.20 -0.77
CA ILE A 2 -3.21 3.72 -0.17
C ILE A 2 -2.40 4.39 -1.28
N ALA A 3 -2.05 5.66 -1.09
CA ALA A 3 -1.12 6.37 -1.95
C ALA A 3 0.29 6.32 -1.35
N VAL A 4 1.29 6.03 -2.16
CA VAL A 4 2.68 5.87 -1.73
C VAL A 4 3.57 6.82 -2.48
N LEU A 5 4.38 7.58 -1.74
CA LEU A 5 5.37 8.50 -2.27
C LEU A 5 6.78 8.02 -1.89
N GLY A 6 7.70 8.00 -2.87
CA GLY A 6 9.11 7.65 -2.64
C GLY A 6 9.44 6.16 -2.73
N ALA A 7 8.46 5.30 -3.03
CA ALA A 7 8.67 3.87 -3.26
C ALA A 7 7.78 3.32 -4.37
N ASN A 8 8.25 2.24 -4.99
CA ASN A 8 7.50 1.53 -6.03
C ASN A 8 6.43 0.63 -5.38
N ALA A 9 5.21 0.72 -5.91
CA ALA A 9 4.07 -0.11 -5.48
C ALA A 9 3.39 -0.84 -6.67
N ARG A 10 4.08 -0.97 -7.80
CA ARG A 10 3.51 -1.57 -9.02
C ARG A 10 3.03 -2.99 -8.77
N GLY A 11 1.82 -3.27 -9.27
CA GLY A 11 1.25 -4.61 -9.29
C GLY A 11 0.51 -5.01 -8.01
N LEU A 12 0.45 -4.14 -7.00
CA LEU A 12 -0.29 -4.41 -5.78
C LEU A 12 -1.70 -3.79 -5.85
N PRO A 13 -2.77 -4.59 -5.78
CA PRO A 13 -4.13 -4.06 -5.77
C PRO A 13 -4.34 -3.17 -4.53
N GLY A 14 -5.05 -2.06 -4.67
CA GLY A 14 -5.37 -1.17 -3.55
C GLY A 14 -4.27 -0.22 -3.10
N ILE A 15 -3.06 -0.33 -3.68
CA ILE A 15 -1.93 0.58 -3.46
C ILE A 15 -1.58 1.28 -4.78
N ARG A 16 -1.39 2.59 -4.73
CA ARG A 16 -1.00 3.42 -5.87
C ARG A 16 0.28 4.17 -5.55
N GLU A 17 1.26 4.07 -6.45
CA GLU A 17 2.42 4.95 -6.43
C GLU A 17 2.02 6.33 -6.97
N ILE A 18 2.33 7.38 -6.22
CA ILE A 18 2.21 8.78 -6.64
C ILE A 18 3.60 9.40 -6.70
N LYS A 19 3.81 10.36 -7.60
CA LYS A 19 5.08 11.10 -7.72
C LYS A 19 5.03 12.45 -7.03
N SER A 20 3.84 12.95 -6.73
CA SER A 20 3.63 14.26 -6.12
C SER A 20 2.34 14.29 -5.31
N LEU A 21 2.28 15.16 -4.31
CA LEU A 21 1.12 15.30 -3.43
C LEU A 21 -0.13 15.79 -4.19
N ASP A 22 0.04 16.48 -5.32
CA ASP A 22 -1.07 16.89 -6.20
C ASP A 22 -1.84 15.70 -6.81
N GLU A 23 -1.23 14.51 -6.84
CA GLU A 23 -1.91 13.29 -7.30
C GLU A 23 -2.74 12.60 -6.21
N LEU A 24 -2.63 13.06 -4.96
CA LEU A 24 -3.32 12.49 -3.81
C LEU A 24 -4.80 12.86 -3.83
N ALA A 25 -5.68 11.85 -3.81
CA ALA A 25 -7.10 12.08 -3.62
C ALA A 25 -7.45 12.19 -2.11
N SER A 26 -8.50 12.96 -1.78
CA SER A 26 -8.89 13.23 -0.39
C SER A 26 -9.35 12.02 0.43
N TRP A 27 -9.57 10.86 -0.20
CA TRP A 27 -9.99 9.61 0.44
C TRP A 27 -8.87 8.56 0.49
N GLU A 28 -7.65 8.93 0.10
CA GLU A 28 -6.47 8.07 0.13
C GLU A 28 -5.65 8.27 1.40
N LEU A 29 -5.13 7.17 1.93
CA LEU A 29 -4.15 7.23 3.01
C LEU A 29 -2.76 7.39 2.39
N LEU A 30 -2.04 8.46 2.76
CA LEU A 30 -0.69 8.72 2.26
C LEU A 30 0.37 8.03 3.13
N VAL A 31 1.24 7.28 2.47
CA VAL A 31 2.47 6.70 3.04
C VAL A 31 3.67 7.32 2.32
N VAL A 32 4.62 7.83 3.07
CA VAL A 32 5.89 8.35 2.55
C VAL A 32 7.01 7.39 2.96
N VAL A 33 7.82 6.96 1.99
CA VAL A 33 8.88 6.00 2.20
C VAL A 33 10.26 6.65 2.06
N GLY A 34 11.07 6.55 3.10
CA GLY A 34 12.47 7.00 3.11
C GLY A 34 12.70 8.50 3.32
N ASP A 35 11.64 9.30 3.42
CA ASP A 35 11.73 10.74 3.74
C ASP A 35 10.80 11.06 4.93
N ARG A 36 11.39 11.05 6.13
CA ARG A 36 10.65 11.23 7.38
C ARG A 36 10.18 12.67 7.56
N ASP A 37 11.04 13.64 7.29
CA ASP A 37 10.70 15.06 7.35
C ASP A 37 9.52 15.39 6.44
N LEU A 38 9.50 14.86 5.22
CA LEU A 38 8.36 15.03 4.32
C LEU A 38 7.08 14.41 4.90
N ALA A 39 7.16 13.20 5.46
CA ALA A 39 6.01 12.53 6.06
C ALA A 39 5.40 13.36 7.20
N GLU A 40 6.24 13.89 8.10
CA GLU A 40 5.79 14.71 9.23
C GLU A 40 5.17 16.03 8.76
N ARG A 41 5.76 16.68 7.74
CA ARG A 41 5.26 17.94 7.18
C ARG A 41 3.87 17.82 6.55
N VAL A 42 3.55 16.66 5.99
CA VAL A 42 2.26 16.42 5.29
C VAL A 42 1.28 15.61 6.14
N GLY A 43 1.67 15.21 7.36
CA GLY A 43 0.84 14.37 8.24
C GLY A 43 0.61 12.96 7.70
N ALA A 44 1.57 12.42 6.94
CA ALA A 44 1.50 11.08 6.37
C ALA A 44 2.12 10.02 7.29
N ALA A 45 1.76 8.76 7.05
CA ALA A 45 2.47 7.65 7.65
C ALA A 45 3.89 7.56 7.06
N PHE A 46 4.89 7.38 7.93
CA PHE A 46 6.28 7.18 7.52
C PHE A 46 6.65 5.70 7.54
N PHE A 47 7.36 5.26 6.51
CA PHE A 47 8.01 3.96 6.45
C PHE A 47 9.48 4.13 6.06
N THR A 48 10.37 3.37 6.69
CA THR A 48 11.70 3.13 6.10
C THR A 48 11.57 2.23 4.88
N ARG A 49 12.61 2.18 4.02
CA ARG A 49 12.63 1.27 2.86
C ARG A 49 12.52 -0.20 3.28
N GLU A 50 13.16 -0.56 4.40
CA GLU A 50 13.12 -1.92 4.95
C GLU A 50 11.73 -2.30 5.45
N GLU A 51 11.08 -1.41 6.20
CA GLU A 51 9.70 -1.62 6.65
C GLU A 51 8.72 -1.68 5.48
N TRP A 52 8.93 -0.85 4.45
CA TRP A 52 8.09 -0.86 3.26
C TRP A 52 8.18 -2.20 2.55
N ASN A 53 9.39 -2.72 2.32
CA ASN A 53 9.58 -4.03 1.70
C ASN A 53 8.90 -5.14 2.50
N ARG A 54 9.07 -5.15 3.84
CA ARG A 54 8.43 -6.12 4.71
C ARG A 54 6.90 -6.02 4.67
N PHE A 55 6.37 -4.80 4.59
CA PHE A 55 4.94 -4.57 4.41
C PHE A 55 4.46 -5.16 3.08
N LEU A 56 5.18 -4.94 1.97
CA LEU A 56 4.82 -5.50 0.68
C LEU A 56 4.80 -7.03 0.69
N GLU A 57 5.76 -7.67 1.35
CA GLU A 57 5.82 -9.13 1.48
C GLU A 57 4.58 -9.68 2.21
N VAL A 58 4.21 -9.07 3.34
CA VAL A 58 3.04 -9.47 4.11
C VAL A 58 1.75 -9.19 3.34
N TYR A 59 1.66 -8.03 2.69
CA TYR A 59 0.49 -7.63 1.91
C TYR A 59 0.25 -8.58 0.74
N ALA A 60 1.29 -8.93 -0.01
CA ALA A 60 1.20 -9.90 -1.10
C ALA A 60 0.82 -11.31 -0.60
N ALA A 61 1.34 -11.74 0.55
CA ALA A 61 0.99 -13.02 1.15
C ALA A 61 -0.49 -13.09 1.55
N GLU A 62 -1.05 -12.02 2.13
CA GLU A 62 -2.46 -11.95 2.50
C GLU A 62 -3.39 -11.93 1.28
N LEU A 63 -3.04 -11.18 0.23
CA LEU A 63 -3.79 -11.22 -1.04
C LEU A 63 -3.84 -12.61 -1.66
N THR A 64 -2.75 -13.37 -1.53
CA THR A 64 -2.67 -14.75 -2.02
C THR A 64 -3.58 -15.66 -1.19
N LYS A 65 -3.60 -15.53 0.14
CA LYS A 65 -4.48 -16.31 1.03
C LYS A 65 -5.96 -16.00 0.80
N GLU A 66 -6.31 -14.74 0.59
CA GLU A 66 -7.70 -14.34 0.30
C GLU A 66 -8.19 -14.92 -1.03
N SER A 67 -7.32 -14.95 -2.04
CA SER A 67 -7.61 -15.55 -3.34
C SER A 67 -7.84 -17.07 -3.22
N SER A 68 -7.07 -17.77 -2.38
CA SER A 68 -7.27 -19.21 -2.11
C SER A 68 -8.54 -19.51 -1.32
N ARG A 69 -9.01 -18.60 -0.47
CA ARG A 69 -10.27 -18.76 0.29
C ARG A 69 -11.52 -18.73 -0.59
N ARG A 70 -11.49 -18.02 -1.72
CA ARG A 70 -12.64 -17.94 -2.65
C ARG A 70 -12.84 -19.19 -3.49
N ILE A 71 -11.82 -20.04 -3.63
CA ILE A 71 -11.87 -21.24 -4.47
C ILE A 71 -12.50 -22.43 -3.72
N ASP A 72 -12.53 -22.38 -2.39
CA ASP A 72 -13.00 -23.48 -1.53
C ASP A 72 -14.47 -23.34 -1.11
N GLN A 73 -15.18 -22.30 -1.57
CA GLN A 73 -16.61 -22.14 -1.28
C GLN A 73 -17.42 -22.88 -2.36
N PRO A 74 -18.02 -24.05 -2.07
CA PRO A 74 -18.92 -24.68 -3.02
C PRO A 74 -20.09 -23.73 -3.31
N PRO A 75 -20.66 -23.75 -4.52
CA PRO A 75 -21.81 -22.91 -4.83
C PRO A 75 -22.91 -23.17 -3.80
N ALA A 76 -23.47 -22.08 -3.25
CA ALA A 76 -24.60 -22.16 -2.34
C ALA A 76 -25.76 -22.94 -3.02
N PRO A 77 -26.49 -23.76 -2.25
CA PRO A 77 -27.53 -24.66 -2.78
C PRO A 77 -28.69 -23.93 -3.45
#